data_AF-A0A958LIA2-F1
#
_entry.id   AF-A0A958LIA2-F1
#
_cell.length_a   1.000
_cell.length_b   1.000
_cell.length_c   1.000
_cell.angle_alpha   90.00
_cell.angle_beta   90.00
_cell.angle_gamma   90.00
#
_symmetry.space_group_name_H-M   'P 1'
#
loop_
_entity.id
_entity.type
_entity.pdbx_description
1 polymer ?
#
loop_
_entity_poly.entity_id
_entity_poly.type
_entity_poly.pdbx_seq_one_letter_code
_entity_poly.pdbx_strand_id
1 'polypeptide(L)'
;MTHIMKVIFLVLALSLVGWKGHAMSYESGRKLFLTGEGVWVTLVYLKSENKFTNKVLIKVENSHSELDGKIIMHEASENDGKINFVNTKEKNYTTIIYYRQYERYELWVPNRDKPIKMKLDDVESRRISGENLVKDYLQKGGK
;
A
#
# COMPACT_ATOMS: atom_id res chain seq x y z
N MET A 1 -74.47 -8.33 -6.05
CA MET A 1 -74.45 -7.52 -7.29
C MET A 1 -73.50 -6.36 -7.08
N THR A 2 -72.59 -6.17 -8.05
CA THR A 2 -71.82 -4.94 -8.38
C THR A 2 -70.89 -4.34 -7.30
N HIS A 3 -69.62 -4.00 -7.49
CA HIS A 3 -68.69 -4.06 -8.63
C HIS A 3 -67.32 -3.47 -8.18
N ILE A 4 -66.23 -3.84 -8.88
CA ILE A 4 -65.01 -3.02 -9.15
C ILE A 4 -63.85 -3.04 -8.11
N MET A 5 -62.98 -4.05 -8.30
CA MET A 5 -61.57 -3.93 -8.72
C MET A 5 -60.87 -2.56 -8.56
N LYS A 6 -59.81 -2.50 -7.73
CA LYS A 6 -58.67 -1.61 -7.97
C LYS A 6 -57.34 -2.33 -7.70
N VAL A 7 -56.55 -2.32 -8.77
CA VAL A 7 -55.16 -2.72 -8.91
C VAL A 7 -54.26 -1.82 -8.08
N ILE A 8 -53.31 -2.39 -7.34
CA ILE A 8 -52.04 -1.76 -6.94
C ILE A 8 -51.00 -2.89 -7.08
N PHE A 9 -50.41 -3.09 -8.26
CA PHE A 9 -49.17 -2.46 -8.72
C PHE A 9 -48.03 -2.45 -7.66
N LEU A 10 -47.22 -3.51 -7.72
CA LEU A 10 -45.77 -3.44 -7.83
C LEU A 10 -45.03 -2.50 -6.86
N VAL A 11 -44.35 -3.09 -5.87
CA VAL A 11 -42.97 -2.67 -5.59
C VAL A 11 -42.13 -3.94 -5.54
N LEU A 12 -41.39 -4.15 -6.63
CA LEU A 12 -40.19 -4.99 -6.64
C LEU A 12 -39.42 -4.68 -5.35
N ALA A 13 -39.33 -5.64 -4.45
CA ALA A 13 -38.22 -5.68 -3.52
C ALA A 13 -36.97 -5.98 -4.35
N LEU A 14 -36.42 -4.93 -4.96
CA LEU A 14 -35.09 -4.93 -5.53
C LEU A 14 -34.17 -5.48 -4.45
N SER A 15 -33.75 -6.73 -4.65
CA SER A 15 -32.36 -7.18 -4.60
C SER A 15 -31.35 -6.08 -4.28
N LEU A 16 -31.36 -5.58 -3.04
CA LEU A 16 -30.15 -5.17 -2.36
C LEU A 16 -29.49 -6.47 -1.90
N VAL A 17 -29.01 -7.24 -2.87
CA VAL A 17 -27.77 -8.01 -2.71
C VAL A 17 -26.74 -6.92 -2.48
N GLY A 18 -26.68 -6.47 -1.22
CA GLY A 18 -25.64 -5.60 -0.74
C GLY A 18 -24.37 -6.38 -1.01
N TRP A 19 -23.69 -6.00 -2.08
CA TRP A 19 -22.29 -6.29 -2.27
C TRP A 19 -21.65 -5.69 -1.02
N LYS A 20 -21.53 -6.49 0.03
CA LYS A 20 -20.51 -6.32 1.05
C LYS A 20 -19.22 -6.52 0.30
N GLY A 21 -18.83 -5.50 -0.47
CA GLY A 21 -17.44 -5.24 -0.76
C GLY A 21 -16.80 -5.32 0.61
N HIS A 22 -15.99 -6.35 0.81
CA HIS A 22 -15.16 -6.44 1.99
C HIS A 22 -14.32 -5.18 1.92
N ALA A 23 -14.77 -4.14 2.63
CA ALA A 23 -13.98 -2.97 2.93
C ALA A 23 -12.81 -3.56 3.69
N MET A 24 -11.71 -3.80 2.98
CA MET A 24 -10.51 -4.31 3.56
C MET A 24 -10.16 -3.28 4.63
N SER A 25 -10.34 -3.66 5.89
CA SER A 25 -10.18 -2.75 7.02
C SER A 25 -8.68 -2.55 7.16
N TYR A 26 -8.19 -1.39 6.76
CA TYR A 26 -6.79 -1.05 6.90
C TYR A 26 -6.66 -0.03 8.03
N GLU A 27 -6.16 -0.45 9.18
CA GLU A 27 -5.45 0.49 10.04
C GLU A 27 -4.04 0.62 9.44
N SER A 28 -3.65 1.84 9.07
CA SER A 28 -2.27 2.11 8.67
C SER A 28 -1.36 1.78 9.87
N GLY A 29 -0.48 0.80 9.70
CA GLY A 29 0.57 0.48 10.66
C GLY A 29 1.64 1.57 10.72
N ARG A 30 2.80 1.22 11.28
CA ARG A 30 3.97 2.13 11.38
C ARG A 30 4.28 2.74 10.01
N LYS A 31 4.50 4.05 9.97
CA LYS A 31 4.93 4.79 8.77
C LYS A 31 6.41 5.13 8.88
N LEU A 32 7.11 5.06 7.75
CA LEU A 32 8.51 5.44 7.66
C LEU A 32 8.68 6.36 6.45
N PHE A 33 9.23 7.54 6.69
CA PHE A 33 9.75 8.42 5.66
C PHE A 33 11.26 8.24 5.60
N LEU A 34 11.79 7.91 4.43
CA LEU A 34 13.21 7.72 4.24
C LEU A 34 13.75 8.73 3.24
N THR A 35 14.97 9.23 3.48
CA THR A 35 15.63 10.18 2.58
C THR A 35 17.03 9.71 2.20
N GLY A 36 17.43 10.00 0.96
CA GLY A 36 18.78 9.72 0.44
C GLY A 36 18.95 10.26 -0.99
N GLU A 37 20.07 10.93 -1.27
CA GLU A 37 20.36 11.52 -2.60
C GLU A 37 19.23 12.38 -3.21
N GLY A 38 18.41 13.03 -2.37
CA GLY A 38 17.25 13.81 -2.83
C GLY A 38 15.99 12.99 -3.18
N VAL A 39 16.07 11.67 -3.03
CA VAL A 39 14.95 10.72 -3.17
C VAL A 39 14.22 10.58 -1.85
N TRP A 40 12.89 10.50 -1.92
CA TRP A 40 12.01 10.30 -0.78
C TRP A 40 11.25 9.00 -0.92
N VAL A 41 11.11 8.29 0.20
CA VAL A 41 10.35 7.04 0.24
C VAL A 41 9.39 7.08 1.40
N THR A 42 8.11 6.88 1.10
CA THR A 42 7.08 6.65 2.12
C THR A 42 6.73 5.18 2.15
N LEU A 43 6.85 4.57 3.33
CA LEU A 43 6.54 3.18 3.59
C LEU A 43 5.43 3.09 4.63
N VAL A 44 4.33 2.40 4.29
CA VAL A 44 3.16 2.22 5.17
C VAL A 44 2.87 0.73 5.30
N TYR A 45 3.02 0.18 6.51
CA TYR A 45 2.58 -1.18 6.79
C TYR A 45 1.06 -1.25 6.78
N LEU A 46 0.50 -2.25 6.12
CA LEU A 46 -0.92 -2.55 6.16
C LEU A 46 -1.17 -3.57 7.27
N LYS A 47 -2.14 -3.29 8.15
CA LYS A 47 -2.60 -4.28 9.12
C LYS A 47 -3.27 -5.43 8.36
N SER A 48 -2.62 -6.58 8.34
CA SER A 48 -3.20 -7.82 7.79
C SER A 48 -3.89 -8.59 8.92
N GLU A 49 -5.10 -9.11 8.68
CA GLU A 49 -5.74 -10.07 9.58
C GLU A 49 -4.93 -11.38 9.68
N ASN A 50 -4.11 -11.67 8.66
CA ASN A 50 -3.19 -12.78 8.63
C ASN A 50 -1.78 -12.34 9.07
N LYS A 51 -1.32 -12.85 10.21
CA LYS A 51 0.00 -12.56 10.81
C LYS A 51 1.21 -12.91 9.93
N PHE A 52 1.01 -13.66 8.85
CA PHE A 52 2.08 -14.23 8.03
C PHE A 52 2.46 -13.39 6.80
N THR A 53 1.72 -12.34 6.46
CA THR A 53 2.05 -11.45 5.33
C THR A 53 1.95 -9.99 5.75
N ASN A 54 3.11 -9.42 6.08
CA ASN A 54 3.26 -7.99 6.30
C ASN A 54 3.24 -7.30 4.92
N LYS A 55 2.04 -6.95 4.45
CA LYS A 55 1.86 -6.14 3.24
C LYS A 55 2.24 -4.70 3.54
N VAL A 56 2.89 -4.06 2.58
CA VAL A 56 3.44 -2.72 2.73
C VAL A 56 3.17 -1.93 1.46
N LEU A 57 2.67 -0.70 1.59
CA LEU A 57 2.64 0.25 0.48
C LEU A 57 3.94 1.06 0.48
N ILE A 58 4.57 1.14 -0.68
CA ILE A 58 5.76 1.95 -0.91
C ILE A 58 5.45 2.98 -1.98
N LYS A 59 5.78 4.24 -1.71
CA LYS A 59 5.81 5.32 -2.70
C LYS A 59 7.21 5.91 -2.74
N VAL A 60 7.78 5.98 -3.94
CA VAL A 60 9.09 6.56 -4.20
C VAL A 60 8.90 7.87 -4.96
N GLU A 61 9.59 8.93 -4.55
CA GLU A 61 9.49 10.26 -5.15
C GLU A 61 10.89 10.82 -5.43
N ASN A 62 11.04 11.56 -6.53
CA ASN A 62 12.30 12.08 -7.06
C ASN A 62 13.37 11.03 -7.41
N SER A 63 12.97 9.78 -7.65
CA SER A 63 13.89 8.74 -8.12
C SER A 63 14.29 8.89 -9.59
N HIS A 64 13.55 9.70 -10.37
CA HIS A 64 13.69 9.84 -11.83
C HIS A 64 13.64 8.48 -12.56
N SER A 65 12.85 7.55 -12.03
CA SER A 65 12.75 6.16 -12.50
C SER A 65 11.31 5.75 -12.79
N GLU A 66 11.12 4.51 -13.24
CA GLU A 66 9.78 3.96 -13.43
C GLU A 66 8.96 3.83 -12.14
N LEU A 67 9.60 3.90 -10.96
CA LEU A 67 8.93 3.87 -9.66
C LEU A 67 8.39 5.23 -9.22
N ASP A 68 8.79 6.30 -9.91
CA ASP A 68 8.58 7.66 -9.44
C ASP A 68 7.09 8.05 -9.37
N GLY A 69 6.66 8.52 -8.20
CA GLY A 69 5.28 8.91 -7.91
C GLY A 69 4.28 7.75 -7.82
N LYS A 70 4.72 6.50 -8.06
CA LYS A 70 3.85 5.32 -8.02
C LYS A 70 3.73 4.78 -6.60
N ILE A 71 2.52 4.34 -6.25
CA ILE A 71 2.25 3.63 -4.99
C ILE A 71 2.13 2.15 -5.32
N ILE A 72 3.04 1.35 -4.79
CA ILE A 72 3.19 -0.06 -5.15
C ILE A 72 3.12 -0.90 -3.87
N MET A 73 2.33 -1.98 -3.92
CA MET A 73 2.22 -2.92 -2.83
C MET A 73 3.37 -3.94 -2.86
N HIS A 74 3.96 -4.18 -1.70
CA HIS A 74 5.04 -5.10 -1.48
C HIS A 74 4.70 -6.05 -0.33
N GLU A 75 5.40 -7.17 -0.29
CA GLU A 75 5.43 -8.08 0.83
C GLU A 75 6.77 -7.94 1.55
N ALA A 76 6.74 -7.78 2.86
CA ALA A 76 7.94 -7.83 3.67
C ALA A 76 8.31 -9.28 3.98
N SER A 77 9.48 -9.70 3.51
CA SER A 77 10.07 -11.02 3.73
C SER A 77 11.34 -10.89 4.55
N GLU A 78 11.45 -11.66 5.63
CA GLU A 78 12.63 -11.66 6.50
C GLU A 78 13.63 -12.73 6.05
N ASN A 79 14.89 -12.35 5.87
CA ASN A 79 15.97 -13.28 5.56
C ASN A 79 17.32 -12.75 6.11
N ASP A 80 18.07 -13.58 6.82
CA ASP A 80 19.44 -13.29 7.29
C ASP A 80 19.61 -11.90 7.95
N GLY A 81 18.74 -11.55 8.90
CA GLY A 81 18.81 -10.26 9.60
C GLY A 81 18.43 -9.04 8.74
N LYS A 82 17.87 -9.27 7.55
CA LYS A 82 17.35 -8.25 6.65
C LYS A 82 15.84 -8.41 6.50
N ILE A 83 15.18 -7.30 6.18
CA ILE A 83 13.79 -7.31 5.71
C ILE A 83 13.80 -6.82 4.25
N ASN A 84 13.39 -7.69 3.34
CA ASN A 84 13.26 -7.39 1.92
C ASN A 84 11.80 -7.02 1.63
N PHE A 85 11.58 -5.87 1.02
CA PHE A 85 10.26 -5.46 0.55
C PHE A 85 10.15 -5.81 -0.93
N VAL A 86 9.46 -6.91 -1.21
CA VAL A 86 9.41 -7.55 -2.53
C VAL A 86 8.10 -7.23 -3.22
N ASN A 87 8.16 -6.76 -4.46
CA ASN A 87 6.99 -6.64 -5.32
C ASN A 87 6.71 -8.00 -5.96
N THR A 88 5.71 -8.71 -5.45
CA THR A 88 5.31 -10.05 -5.92
C THR A 88 4.40 -10.01 -7.14
N LYS A 89 3.80 -8.86 -7.46
CA LYS A 89 2.91 -8.69 -8.63
C LYS A 89 3.67 -8.36 -9.91
N GLU A 90 4.75 -7.60 -9.81
CA GLU A 90 5.56 -7.18 -10.95
C GLU A 90 7.01 -7.62 -10.77
N LYS A 91 7.43 -8.61 -11.57
CA LYS A 91 8.83 -9.02 -11.80
C LYS A 91 9.62 -9.55 -10.59
N ASN A 92 9.01 -9.82 -9.42
CA ASN A 92 9.71 -10.31 -8.21
C ASN A 92 10.94 -9.48 -7.84
N TYR A 93 10.79 -8.16 -7.89
CA TYR A 93 11.88 -7.23 -7.59
C TYR A 93 11.87 -6.81 -6.11
N THR A 94 13.05 -6.72 -5.50
CA THR A 94 13.20 -6.15 -4.16
C THR A 94 13.46 -4.66 -4.28
N THR A 95 12.50 -3.84 -3.85
CA THR A 95 12.59 -2.38 -3.96
C THR A 95 13.35 -1.79 -2.78
N ILE A 96 13.14 -2.31 -1.58
CA ILE A 96 13.83 -1.84 -0.36
C ILE A 96 14.41 -3.02 0.39
N ILE A 97 15.62 -2.85 0.90
CA ILE A 97 16.24 -3.74 1.88
C ILE A 97 16.49 -2.97 3.16
N TYR A 98 15.96 -3.46 4.27
CA TYR A 98 16.30 -2.99 5.60
C TYR A 98 17.31 -3.93 6.25
N TYR A 99 18.46 -3.41 6.69
CA TYR A 99 19.49 -4.17 7.40
C TYR A 99 19.40 -3.89 8.89
N ARG A 100 18.93 -4.87 9.69
CA ARG A 100 18.73 -4.68 11.13
C ARG A 100 20.03 -4.35 11.88
N GLN A 101 21.12 -5.03 11.54
CA GLN A 101 22.42 -4.87 12.20
C GLN A 101 22.95 -3.43 12.12
N TYR A 102 22.62 -2.71 11.04
CA TYR A 102 23.14 -1.36 10.77
C TYR A 102 22.06 -0.29 10.86
N GLU A 103 20.81 -0.68 11.17
CA GLU A 103 19.62 0.18 11.15
C GLU A 103 19.52 1.06 9.88
N ARG A 104 19.89 0.49 8.72
CA ARG A 104 19.98 1.23 7.46
C ARG A 104 19.04 0.65 6.41
N TYR A 105 18.59 1.52 5.52
CA TYR A 105 17.75 1.16 4.39
C TYR A 105 18.54 1.34 3.09
N GLU A 106 18.30 0.47 2.13
CA GLU A 106 18.79 0.59 0.76
C GLU A 106 17.58 0.54 -0.18
N LEU A 107 17.40 1.59 -0.98
CA LEU A 107 16.44 1.62 -2.08
C LEU A 107 17.16 1.14 -3.35
N TRP A 108 16.64 0.07 -3.92
CA TRP A 108 17.05 -0.44 -5.22
C TRP A 108 16.08 0.11 -6.26
N VAL A 109 16.63 0.85 -7.22
CA VAL A 109 15.87 1.44 -8.32
C VAL A 109 16.27 0.72 -9.61
N PRO A 110 15.31 0.32 -10.46
CA PRO A 110 15.61 -0.25 -11.77
C PRO A 110 16.55 0.65 -12.58
N ASN A 111 17.50 0.03 -13.30
CA ASN A 111 18.50 0.72 -14.12
C ASN A 111 19.54 1.57 -13.35
N ARG A 112 19.69 1.38 -12.03
CA ARG A 112 20.84 1.89 -11.27
C ARG A 112 21.78 0.76 -10.86
N ASP A 113 23.08 0.98 -11.03
CA ASP A 113 24.13 0.02 -10.65
C ASP A 113 24.33 -0.07 -9.13
N LYS A 114 23.97 0.99 -8.40
CA LYS A 114 24.17 1.10 -6.95
C LYS A 114 22.86 1.49 -6.26
N PRO A 115 22.59 0.93 -5.07
CA PRO A 115 21.43 1.32 -4.29
C PRO A 115 21.60 2.72 -3.73
N ILE A 116 20.47 3.39 -3.54
CA ILE A 116 20.41 4.65 -2.78
C ILE A 116 20.38 4.28 -1.30
N LYS A 117 21.34 4.79 -0.53
CA LYS A 117 21.38 4.59 0.92
C LYS A 117 20.42 5.56 1.57
N MET A 118 19.51 5.02 2.38
CA MET A 118 18.40 5.76 2.95
C MET A 118 18.45 5.70 4.47
N LYS A 119 18.00 6.77 5.12
CA LYS A 119 17.82 6.85 6.57
C LYS A 119 16.40 7.22 6.93
N LEU A 120 15.95 6.76 8.08
CA LEU A 120 14.66 7.18 8.65
C LEU A 120 14.71 8.65 9.02
N ASP A 121 13.67 9.37 8.60
CA ASP A 121 13.36 10.73 9.01
C ASP A 121 12.14 10.69 9.93
N ASP A 122 12.39 10.74 11.23
CA ASP A 122 11.34 10.66 12.25
C ASP A 122 10.42 11.88 12.26
N VAL A 123 10.91 13.05 11.81
CA VAL A 123 10.13 14.29 11.81
C VAL A 123 9.04 14.20 10.74
N GLU A 124 9.43 13.90 9.50
CA GLU A 124 8.49 13.75 8.40
C GLU A 124 7.63 12.50 8.57
N SER A 125 8.19 11.42 9.14
CA SER A 125 7.41 10.25 9.55
C SER A 125 6.28 10.63 10.50
N ARG A 126 6.39 11.66 11.34
CA ARG A 126 5.26 12.10 12.20
C ARG A 126 4.24 12.95 11.45
N ARG A 127 4.66 13.72 10.44
CA ARG A 127 3.80 14.68 9.72
C ARG A 127 2.93 14.07 8.65
N ILE A 128 3.40 13.04 7.93
CA ILE A 128 2.67 12.45 6.81
C ILE A 128 1.60 11.47 7.31
N SER A 129 0.32 11.68 7.01
CA SER A 129 -0.71 10.68 7.32
C SER A 129 -0.61 9.50 6.35
N GLY A 130 -0.39 8.29 6.87
CA GLY A 130 -0.38 7.07 6.06
C GLY A 130 -1.74 6.75 5.43
N GLU A 131 -2.83 7.30 5.98
CA GLU A 131 -4.18 7.12 5.45
C GLU A 131 -4.36 7.67 4.04
N ASN A 132 -3.73 8.81 3.74
CA ASN A 132 -3.85 9.42 2.41
C ASN A 132 -3.19 8.52 1.36
N LEU A 133 -2.04 7.93 1.68
CA LEU A 133 -1.37 6.98 0.79
C LEU A 133 -2.22 5.73 0.52
N VAL A 134 -2.87 5.20 1.57
CA VAL A 134 -3.78 4.06 1.45
C VAL A 134 -5.01 4.43 0.61
N LYS A 135 -5.63 5.59 0.87
CA LYS A 135 -6.78 6.10 0.10
C LYS A 135 -6.42 6.27 -1.38
N ASP A 136 -5.27 6.89 -1.67
CA ASP A 136 -4.77 7.09 -3.04
C ASP A 136 -4.55 5.76 -3.76
N TYR A 137 -3.98 4.76 -3.07
CA TYR A 137 -3.78 3.43 -3.61
C TYR A 137 -5.10 2.73 -3.97
N LEU A 138 -6.10 2.81 -3.09
CA LEU A 138 -7.42 2.19 -3.29
C LEU A 138 -8.21 2.89 -4.41
N GLN A 139 -8.18 4.21 -4.47
CA GLN A 139 -8.89 4.98 -5.50
C GLN A 139 -8.34 4.76 -6.91
N LYS A 140 -7.02 4.54 -7.04
CA LYS A 140 -6.36 4.27 -8.32
C LYS A 140 -6.52 2.82 -8.79
N GLY A 141 -7.38 2.04 -8.13
CA GLY A 141 -7.73 0.68 -8.55
C GLY A 141 -6.76 -0.40 -8.12
N GLY A 142 -5.91 -0.14 -7.11
CA GLY A 142 -5.08 -1.12 -6.38
C GLY A 142 -4.65 -2.35 -7.17
N LYS A 143 -4.00 -2.15 -8.33
CA LYS A 143 -3.62 -3.26 -9.22
C LYS A 143 -2.43 -4.05 -8.71
#